data_AF-A0A447XPJ3-F1
#
_entry.id   AF-A0A447XPJ3-F1
#
_cell.length_a   1.000
_cell.length_b   1.000
_cell.length_c   1.000
_cell.angle_alpha   90.00
_cell.angle_beta   90.00
_cell.angle_gamma   90.00
#
_symmetry.space_group_name_H-M   'P 1'
#
loop_
_entity.id
_entity.type
_entity.pdbx_description
1 polymer ?
#
loop_
_entity_poly.entity_id
_entity_poly.type
_entity_poly.pdbx_seq_one_letter_code
_entity_poly.pdbx_strand_id
1 'polypeptide(L)'
;MVSVTSYSYPTETENDNSQFQSQKLRESINTSLESNISKFNAMEQSGLLDNCRTLSKDATFREVFRSLLFYILDSFHIYRHDINDKLVPYFHVTPESENANYKTWIAVTGMDSYTKIEQTGSNKFKVTDIYREFIGQTKCYDKKSRDRDFSGRNVEEFIGLLSAHDRLEKDSNSKLTVAADILKQELAINNRDDRYSLQSEAEKIMMGVLKEREGDKLIPEKYLHQTDTKKLMLNEKEFNSLIGDTFRQVSEGSSRILCCGVKINDTIRNLLESKVAELETVKGFQTYNSYEELFNKIIFTNDECQLVRDSLNEDSVSSEKIGDIISSLSTSSGIGNLYYACSQAFHGANDYVHSEVLTLVENVGGLVSNYPAFVALNGRNNALFVDFSEHKFKQTYYILRAVENNEAGNFKLANFIYTTETNLLNNNTDAGSVIEIKESSSIKRTFTGNVTIEAFN
;
A
#
# COMPACT_ATOMS: atom_id res chain seq x y z
N MET A 1 53.98 74.17 37.16
CA MET A 1 53.09 73.78 36.04
C MET A 1 54.02 73.20 34.98
N VAL A 2 53.95 71.95 34.54
CA VAL A 2 52.78 71.10 34.24
C VAL A 2 53.06 69.65 34.69
N SER A 3 52.00 69.01 35.16
CA SER A 3 51.90 67.69 35.76
C SER A 3 51.98 66.55 34.73
N VAL A 4 52.67 65.47 35.10
CA VAL A 4 52.62 64.16 34.42
C VAL A 4 51.32 63.47 34.83
N THR A 5 50.46 63.16 33.86
CA THR A 5 49.29 62.28 34.07
C THR A 5 49.52 60.95 33.34
N SER A 6 49.63 59.90 34.15
CA SER A 6 49.60 58.50 33.74
C SER A 6 48.21 58.14 33.20
N TYR A 7 48.14 57.66 31.95
CA TYR A 7 47.00 56.91 31.45
C TYR A 7 47.29 55.41 31.60
N SER A 8 46.64 54.79 32.58
CA SER A 8 46.50 53.34 32.70
C SER A 8 45.47 52.86 31.67
N TYR A 9 45.91 52.05 30.71
CA TYR A 9 45.02 51.27 29.85
C TYR A 9 44.34 50.18 30.68
N PRO A 10 43.01 49.99 30.60
CA PRO A 10 42.40 48.77 31.07
C PRO A 10 42.70 47.66 30.05
N THR A 11 43.45 46.65 30.49
CA THR A 11 43.46 45.32 29.85
C THR A 11 42.11 44.67 30.10
N GLU A 12 41.13 44.93 29.23
CA GLU A 12 40.01 44.02 29.05
C GLU A 12 40.43 42.94 28.06
N THR A 13 40.47 41.71 28.56
CA THR A 13 40.72 40.48 27.80
C THR A 13 39.57 40.24 26.82
N GLU A 14 39.77 40.63 25.57
CA GLU A 14 38.83 40.43 24.45
C GLU A 14 38.82 38.97 23.92
N ASN A 15 39.05 37.95 24.78
CA ASN A 15 39.29 36.58 24.31
C ASN A 15 38.53 35.43 25.00
N ASP A 16 37.57 35.72 25.89
CA ASP A 16 36.70 34.67 26.48
C ASP A 16 35.25 34.68 25.97
N ASN A 17 34.76 35.83 25.50
CA ASN A 17 33.36 35.96 25.08
C ASN A 17 33.06 35.26 23.74
N SER A 18 34.03 35.17 22.83
CA SER A 18 33.87 34.51 21.52
C SER A 18 33.79 32.99 21.66
N GLN A 19 34.60 32.39 22.54
CA GLN A 19 34.52 30.97 22.88
C GLN A 19 33.21 30.64 23.59
N PHE A 20 32.79 31.45 24.56
CA PHE A 20 31.52 31.26 25.29
C PHE A 20 30.29 31.41 24.38
N GLN A 21 30.29 32.36 23.45
CA GLN A 21 29.26 32.51 22.43
C GLN A 21 29.26 31.35 21.43
N SER A 22 30.44 30.87 21.02
CA SER A 22 30.55 29.70 20.14
C SER A 22 30.08 28.41 20.81
N GLN A 23 30.29 28.28 22.13
CA GLN A 23 29.84 27.14 22.91
C GLN A 23 28.32 27.17 23.11
N LYS A 24 27.74 28.31 23.49
CA LYS A 24 26.28 28.48 23.57
C LYS A 24 25.59 28.23 22.23
N LEU A 25 26.19 28.67 21.13
CA LEU A 25 25.69 28.41 19.78
C LEU A 25 25.72 26.90 19.46
N ARG A 26 26.82 26.21 19.77
CA ARG A 26 26.94 24.75 19.60
C ARG A 26 25.93 23.99 20.46
N GLU A 27 25.76 24.36 21.73
CA GLU A 27 24.78 23.74 22.63
C GLU A 27 23.34 23.95 22.15
N SER A 28 23.01 25.16 21.67
CA SER A 28 21.70 25.47 21.08
C SER A 28 21.43 24.65 19.82
N ILE A 29 22.41 24.57 18.90
CA ILE A 29 22.33 23.77 17.68
C ILE A 29 22.13 22.29 18.02
N ASN A 30 22.92 21.73 18.95
CA ASN A 30 22.79 20.34 19.37
C ASN A 30 21.44 20.06 20.03
N THR A 31 20.94 20.96 20.87
CA THR A 31 19.62 20.82 21.51
C THR A 31 18.51 20.81 20.47
N SER A 32 18.57 21.72 19.48
CA SER A 32 17.60 21.73 18.38
C SER A 32 17.68 20.48 17.51
N LEU A 33 18.88 19.93 17.32
CA LEU A 33 19.10 18.71 16.56
C LEU A 33 18.47 17.49 17.25
N GLU A 34 18.77 17.29 18.53
CA GLU A 34 18.21 16.17 19.30
C GLU A 34 16.69 16.26 19.41
N SER A 35 16.14 17.48 19.52
CA SER A 35 14.69 17.71 19.45
C SER A 35 14.09 17.26 18.11
N ASN A 36 14.72 17.61 16.99
CA ASN A 36 14.27 17.20 15.67
C ASN A 36 14.42 15.68 15.44
N ILE A 37 15.49 15.06 15.93
CA ILE A 37 15.65 13.59 15.88
C ILE A 37 14.55 12.90 16.69
N SER A 38 14.22 13.42 17.88
CA SER A 38 13.12 12.88 18.70
C SER A 38 11.78 13.00 17.99
N LYS A 39 11.49 14.14 17.35
CA LYS A 39 10.27 14.33 16.56
C LYS A 39 10.22 13.40 15.36
N PHE A 40 11.34 13.24 14.66
CA PHE A 40 11.46 12.33 13.52
C PHE A 40 11.15 10.89 13.93
N ASN A 41 11.77 10.40 15.00
CA ASN A 41 11.50 9.06 15.52
C ASN A 41 10.04 8.90 15.94
N ALA A 42 9.46 9.93 16.58
CA ALA A 42 8.05 9.92 16.97
C ALA A 42 7.14 9.86 15.74
N MET A 43 7.44 10.58 14.65
CA MET A 43 6.66 10.55 13.40
C MET A 43 6.81 9.24 12.61
N GLU A 44 7.97 8.58 12.73
CA GLU A 44 8.21 7.27 12.16
C GLU A 44 7.45 6.17 12.94
N GLN A 45 7.39 6.32 14.26
CA GLN A 45 6.71 5.40 15.19
C GLN A 45 5.21 5.70 15.34
N SER A 46 4.76 6.93 15.06
CA SER A 46 3.36 7.34 15.15
C SER A 46 2.58 6.55 14.12
N GLY A 47 1.86 5.57 14.66
CA GLY A 47 1.29 4.48 13.91
C GLY A 47 0.20 4.94 12.97
N LEU A 48 0.25 4.41 11.75
CA LEU A 48 -0.87 4.37 10.81
C LEU A 48 -2.14 3.72 11.41
N LEU A 49 -2.03 3.02 12.55
CA LEU A 49 -3.10 2.23 13.16
C LEU A 49 -3.17 2.25 14.69
N ASP A 50 -2.19 2.85 15.39
CA ASP A 50 -2.26 2.98 16.84
C ASP A 50 -2.66 4.41 17.21
N ASN A 51 -3.57 4.52 18.17
CA ASN A 51 -3.93 5.74 18.89
C ASN A 51 -2.74 6.33 19.72
N CYS A 52 -1.51 6.21 19.23
CA CYS A 52 -0.33 6.85 19.79
C CYS A 52 -0.45 8.36 19.59
N ARG A 53 -1.18 8.98 20.53
CA ARG A 53 -1.34 10.42 20.72
C ARG A 53 -0.02 11.07 21.11
N THR A 54 0.95 11.10 20.21
CA THR A 54 2.13 11.96 20.35
C THR A 54 2.17 12.96 19.20
N LEU A 55 1.06 13.70 19.10
CA LEU A 55 0.94 15.00 18.48
C LEU A 55 2.21 15.86 18.66
N SER A 56 3.10 15.84 17.67
CA SER A 56 3.99 16.96 17.39
C SER A 56 3.13 18.06 16.75
N LYS A 57 2.33 18.77 17.55
CA LYS A 57 1.44 19.86 17.07
C LYS A 57 2.17 20.98 16.32
N ASP A 58 3.50 21.04 16.45
CA ASP A 58 4.28 22.22 16.09
C ASP A 58 5.21 22.01 14.87
N ALA A 59 5.25 20.81 14.26
CA ALA A 59 6.08 20.55 13.08
C ALA A 59 5.59 19.35 12.27
N THR A 60 5.62 19.47 10.93
CA THR A 60 5.35 18.40 9.95
C THR A 60 6.59 17.56 9.67
N PHE A 61 6.42 16.34 9.14
CA PHE A 61 7.55 15.50 8.70
C PHE A 61 8.46 16.23 7.72
N ARG A 62 7.89 16.92 6.73
CA ARG A 62 8.63 17.76 5.78
C ARG A 62 9.53 18.78 6.47
N GLU A 63 9.04 19.49 7.48
CA GLU A 63 9.81 20.53 8.16
C GLU A 63 10.96 19.95 8.98
N VAL A 64 10.70 18.84 9.68
CA VAL A 64 11.72 18.12 10.45
C VAL A 64 12.77 17.52 9.51
N PHE A 65 12.33 16.80 8.47
CA PHE A 65 13.19 16.19 7.44
C PHE A 65 14.12 17.22 6.80
N ARG A 66 13.55 18.33 6.33
CA ARG A 66 14.34 19.42 5.73
C ARG A 66 15.34 20.03 6.70
N SER A 67 14.94 20.24 7.95
CA SER A 67 15.82 20.82 8.97
C SER A 67 17.01 19.90 9.27
N LEU A 68 16.77 18.58 9.35
CA LEU A 68 17.83 17.59 9.53
C LEU A 68 18.75 17.50 8.30
N LEU A 69 18.18 17.49 7.08
CA LEU A 69 18.94 17.47 5.84
C LEU A 69 19.85 18.69 5.74
N PHE A 70 19.30 19.90 5.88
CA PHE A 70 20.11 21.11 5.80
C PHE A 70 21.12 21.20 6.94
N TYR A 71 20.83 20.67 8.13
CA TYR A 71 21.83 20.56 9.17
C TYR A 71 23.04 19.73 8.73
N ILE A 72 22.82 18.54 8.16
CA ILE A 72 23.89 17.65 7.68
C ILE A 72 24.69 18.31 6.54
N LEU A 73 24.01 19.05 5.66
CA LEU A 73 24.64 19.64 4.49
C LEU A 73 25.34 20.98 4.76
N ASP A 74 24.78 21.82 5.65
CA ASP A 74 25.35 23.11 6.05
C ASP A 74 26.43 22.96 7.14
N SER A 75 26.31 21.96 8.02
CA SER A 75 27.22 21.76 9.15
C SER A 75 28.31 20.76 8.79
N PHE A 76 29.54 20.95 9.27
CA PHE A 76 30.70 20.06 9.07
C PHE A 76 30.55 18.66 9.75
N HIS A 77 29.34 18.12 9.91
CA HIS A 77 29.00 16.97 10.74
C HIS A 77 28.27 15.84 9.98
N ILE A 78 28.70 15.54 8.74
CA ILE A 78 28.28 14.32 8.03
C ILE A 78 28.68 13.04 8.79
N TYR A 79 29.56 13.12 9.80
CA TYR A 79 29.88 11.99 10.68
C TYR A 79 28.77 11.59 11.67
N ARG A 80 27.61 12.27 11.69
CA ARG A 80 26.41 11.79 12.41
C ARG A 80 25.73 10.67 11.61
N HIS A 81 26.37 9.50 11.61
CA HIS A 81 25.84 8.28 10.98
C HIS A 81 24.41 7.99 11.45
N ASP A 82 24.10 8.26 12.72
CA ASP A 82 22.77 8.11 13.31
C ASP A 82 21.67 8.96 12.63
N ILE A 83 22.03 10.03 11.92
CA ILE A 83 21.09 10.88 11.16
C ILE A 83 21.13 10.50 9.68
N ASN A 84 22.32 10.29 9.11
CA ASN A 84 22.44 9.87 7.71
C ASN A 84 21.75 8.53 7.47
N ASP A 85 21.95 7.55 8.35
CA ASP A 85 21.32 6.22 8.28
C ASP A 85 19.79 6.31 8.36
N LYS A 86 19.24 7.44 8.85
CA LYS A 86 17.80 7.71 8.87
C LYS A 86 17.30 8.46 7.64
N LEU A 87 18.05 9.42 7.11
CA LEU A 87 17.60 10.23 5.97
C LEU A 87 17.85 9.55 4.63
N VAL A 88 19.00 8.89 4.48
CA VAL A 88 19.41 8.24 3.22
C VAL A 88 18.37 7.24 2.73
N PRO A 89 17.75 6.40 3.58
CA PRO A 89 16.70 5.47 3.15
C PRO A 89 15.43 6.08 2.55
N TYR A 90 15.22 7.39 2.70
CA TYR A 90 14.07 8.06 2.07
C TYR A 90 14.38 8.53 0.65
N PHE A 91 15.65 8.57 0.26
CA PHE A 91 16.08 9.08 -1.04
C PHE A 91 16.24 7.94 -2.03
N HIS A 92 15.36 7.91 -3.03
CA HIS A 92 15.42 6.92 -4.09
C HIS A 92 15.80 7.58 -5.41
N VAL A 93 16.66 6.91 -6.18
CA VAL A 93 17.06 7.38 -7.51
C VAL A 93 15.86 7.41 -8.45
N THR A 94 15.73 8.46 -9.26
CA THR A 94 14.64 8.51 -10.24
C THR A 94 14.91 7.56 -11.41
N PRO A 95 13.88 6.94 -12.01
CA PRO A 95 14.06 6.03 -13.15
C PRO A 95 14.83 6.66 -14.32
N GLU A 96 14.65 7.97 -14.57
CA GLU A 96 15.30 8.68 -15.67
C GLU A 96 16.80 8.88 -15.44
N SER A 97 17.24 8.92 -14.18
CA SER A 97 18.63 9.20 -13.80
C SER A 97 19.40 7.94 -13.38
N GLU A 98 18.75 6.79 -13.37
CA GLU A 98 19.33 5.52 -12.91
C GLU A 98 20.62 5.14 -13.65
N ASN A 99 20.66 5.40 -14.97
CA ASN A 99 21.80 5.11 -15.85
C ASN A 99 22.58 6.37 -16.26
N ALA A 100 22.32 7.51 -15.61
CA ALA A 100 22.98 8.76 -15.92
C ALA A 100 24.33 8.88 -15.18
N ASN A 101 25.26 9.66 -15.75
CA ASN A 101 26.53 10.00 -15.09
C ASN A 101 26.33 10.80 -13.80
N TYR A 102 25.22 11.53 -13.72
CA TYR A 102 24.79 12.27 -12.55
C TYR A 102 23.37 11.88 -12.22
N LYS A 103 23.14 11.54 -10.96
CA LYS A 103 21.87 11.02 -10.48
C LYS A 103 20.98 12.12 -9.91
N THR A 104 19.69 11.82 -9.90
CA THR A 104 18.68 12.59 -9.19
C THR A 104 18.03 11.67 -8.16
N TRP A 105 17.98 12.09 -6.90
CA TRP A 105 17.29 11.38 -5.84
C TRP A 105 16.08 12.17 -5.36
N ILE A 106 14.99 11.49 -5.05
CA ILE A 106 13.76 12.09 -4.51
C ILE A 106 13.39 11.40 -3.20
N ALA A 107 13.10 12.22 -2.20
CA ALA A 107 12.45 11.81 -0.96
C ALA A 107 11.05 12.42 -0.86
N VAL A 108 10.03 11.58 -0.75
CA VAL A 108 8.65 12.02 -0.54
C VAL A 108 8.47 12.44 0.91
N THR A 109 8.12 13.71 1.12
CA THR A 109 8.06 14.33 2.46
C THR A 109 6.64 14.66 2.92
N GLY A 110 5.64 14.41 2.08
CA GLY A 110 4.23 14.64 2.39
C GLY A 110 3.33 14.20 1.24
N MET A 111 2.02 14.48 1.35
CA MET A 111 1.01 14.08 0.35
C MET A 111 1.27 14.65 -1.06
N ASP A 112 1.83 15.86 -1.13
CA ASP A 112 2.07 16.66 -2.33
C ASP A 112 3.43 17.39 -2.27
N SER A 113 4.35 16.85 -1.48
CA SER A 113 5.67 17.45 -1.27
C SER A 113 6.78 16.42 -1.31
N TYR A 114 7.92 16.85 -1.82
CA TYR A 114 9.12 16.04 -1.91
C TYR A 114 10.36 16.92 -1.93
N THR A 115 11.47 16.35 -1.45
CA THR A 115 12.80 16.95 -1.57
C THR A 115 13.58 16.22 -2.65
N LYS A 116 14.13 16.99 -3.59
CA LYS A 116 14.92 16.49 -4.71
C LYS A 116 16.39 16.88 -4.55
N ILE A 117 17.30 15.94 -4.78
CA ILE A 117 18.75 16.18 -4.86
C ILE A 117 19.20 15.87 -6.29
N GLU A 118 19.65 16.89 -7.00
CA GLU A 118 20.16 16.78 -8.37
C GLU A 118 21.67 16.90 -8.38
N GLN A 119 22.37 15.81 -8.67
CA GLN A 119 23.82 15.84 -8.80
C GLN A 119 24.22 16.66 -10.03
N THR A 120 25.14 17.62 -9.83
CA THR A 120 25.64 18.50 -10.90
C THR A 120 27.16 18.37 -11.10
N GLY A 121 27.82 17.59 -10.25
CA GLY A 121 29.23 17.25 -10.32
C GLY A 121 29.59 16.15 -9.34
N SER A 122 30.85 15.73 -9.30
CA SER A 122 31.33 14.73 -8.34
C SER A 122 31.24 15.20 -6.87
N ASN A 123 31.31 16.51 -6.64
CA ASN A 123 31.25 17.14 -5.32
C ASN A 123 30.27 18.32 -5.28
N LYS A 124 29.23 18.28 -6.12
CA LYS A 124 28.19 19.31 -6.23
C LYS A 124 26.82 18.70 -6.46
N PHE A 125 25.81 19.23 -5.78
CA PHE A 125 24.42 18.99 -6.11
C PHE A 125 23.57 20.23 -5.80
N LYS A 126 22.36 20.22 -6.33
CA LYS A 126 21.30 21.16 -6.00
C LYS A 126 20.22 20.44 -5.18
N VAL A 127 19.83 21.01 -4.05
CA VAL A 127 18.65 20.55 -3.29
C VAL A 127 17.47 21.44 -3.62
N THR A 128 16.34 20.82 -3.93
CA THR A 128 15.08 21.50 -4.24
C THR A 128 13.98 20.92 -3.34
N ASP A 129 13.48 21.70 -2.40
CA ASP A 129 12.30 21.38 -1.58
C ASP A 129 11.05 21.87 -2.31
N ILE A 130 10.16 20.95 -2.72
CA ILE A 130 8.97 21.24 -3.53
C ILE A 130 7.73 20.90 -2.72
N TYR A 131 6.79 21.85 -2.62
CA TYR A 131 5.59 21.67 -1.82
C TYR A 131 4.44 22.58 -2.26
N ARG A 132 3.26 22.34 -1.69
CA ARG A 132 2.11 23.25 -1.76
C ARG A 132 1.88 23.95 -0.42
N GLU A 133 1.38 25.17 -0.50
CA GLU A 133 1.01 25.96 0.67
C GLU A 133 -0.40 26.50 0.51
N PHE A 134 -1.24 26.33 1.53
CA PHE A 134 -2.61 26.82 1.53
C PHE A 134 -2.62 28.34 1.73
N ILE A 135 -3.12 29.07 0.74
CA ILE A 135 -3.29 30.52 0.85
C ILE A 135 -4.75 30.79 1.20
N GLY A 136 -4.99 31.05 2.50
CA GLY A 136 -6.34 31.23 3.07
C GLY A 136 -7.18 32.36 2.45
N GLN A 137 -6.57 33.27 1.70
CA GLN A 137 -7.28 34.38 1.04
C GLN A 137 -7.94 33.98 -0.29
N THR A 138 -7.42 32.94 -0.97
CA THR A 138 -7.86 32.52 -2.31
C THR A 138 -8.43 31.09 -2.34
N LYS A 139 -8.39 30.37 -1.21
CA LYS A 139 -8.71 28.93 -1.12
C LYS A 139 -7.98 28.12 -2.20
N CYS A 140 -6.76 28.52 -2.57
CA CYS A 140 -5.94 27.81 -3.55
C CYS A 140 -4.61 27.39 -2.94
N TYR A 141 -4.04 26.32 -3.47
CA TYR A 141 -2.70 25.85 -3.13
C TYR A 141 -1.70 26.43 -4.11
N ASP A 142 -0.73 27.19 -3.60
CA ASP A 142 0.38 27.68 -4.41
C ASP A 142 1.52 26.67 -4.44
N LYS A 143 2.01 26.35 -5.64
CA LYS A 143 3.23 25.56 -5.81
C LYS A 143 4.42 26.41 -5.38
N LYS A 144 5.16 25.97 -4.36
CA LYS A 144 6.39 26.59 -3.90
C LYS A 144 7.58 25.68 -4.20
N SER A 145 8.74 26.29 -4.41
CA SER A 145 10.02 25.60 -4.43
C SER A 145 11.05 26.41 -3.66
N ARG A 146 11.97 25.71 -2.99
CA ARG A 146 13.14 26.31 -2.36
C ARG A 146 14.38 25.59 -2.83
N ASP A 147 15.26 26.35 -3.45
CA ASP A 147 16.44 25.83 -4.12
C ASP A 147 17.67 26.25 -3.32
N ARG A 148 18.62 25.33 -3.17
CA ARG A 148 19.93 25.63 -2.58
C ARG A 148 21.01 24.77 -3.22
N ASP A 149 22.10 25.42 -3.59
CA ASP A 149 23.28 24.75 -4.14
C ASP A 149 24.26 24.40 -3.03
N PHE A 150 24.84 23.20 -3.12
CA PHE A 150 25.85 22.73 -2.19
C PHE A 150 27.08 22.23 -2.94
N SER A 151 28.27 22.44 -2.35
CA SER A 151 29.52 21.93 -2.90
C SER A 151 30.57 21.66 -1.83
N GLY A 152 31.52 20.77 -2.14
CA GLY A 152 32.67 20.48 -1.29
C GLY A 152 32.76 19.01 -0.87
N ARG A 153 33.72 18.70 0.01
CA ARG A 153 33.99 17.32 0.47
C ARG A 153 32.76 16.67 1.10
N ASN A 154 32.01 17.42 1.89
CA ASN A 154 30.80 16.93 2.54
C ASN A 154 29.76 16.43 1.51
N VAL A 155 29.57 17.18 0.43
CA VAL A 155 28.66 16.79 -0.66
C VAL A 155 29.12 15.52 -1.35
N GLU A 156 30.42 15.39 -1.61
CA GLU A 156 31.01 14.19 -2.20
C GLU A 156 30.77 12.94 -1.33
N GLU A 157 30.93 13.07 -0.01
CA GLU A 157 30.65 11.98 0.94
C GLU A 157 29.15 11.60 0.96
N PHE A 158 28.24 12.58 1.01
CA PHE A 158 26.80 12.33 1.00
C PHE A 158 26.32 11.67 -0.31
N ILE A 159 26.87 12.08 -1.46
CA ILE A 159 26.66 11.41 -2.76
C ILE A 159 27.10 9.95 -2.68
N GLY A 160 28.23 9.68 -2.01
CA GLY A 160 28.72 8.34 -1.74
C GLY A 160 27.73 7.50 -0.93
N LEU A 161 27.12 8.07 0.11
CA LEU A 161 26.09 7.40 0.92
C LEU A 161 24.83 7.08 0.12
N LEU A 162 24.29 8.07 -0.61
CA LEU A 162 23.13 7.87 -1.49
C LEU A 162 23.40 6.80 -2.55
N SER A 163 24.58 6.85 -3.18
CA SER A 163 24.97 5.87 -4.20
C SER A 163 25.18 4.47 -3.64
N ALA A 164 25.68 4.35 -2.41
CA ALA A 164 25.81 3.08 -1.72
C ALA A 164 24.43 2.51 -1.38
N HIS A 165 23.52 3.35 -0.88
CA HIS A 165 22.14 2.98 -0.63
C HIS A 165 21.43 2.50 -1.89
N ASP A 166 21.50 3.23 -3.02
CA ASP A 166 20.92 2.80 -4.29
C ASP A 166 21.39 1.39 -4.72
N ARG A 167 22.66 1.06 -4.48
CA ARG A 167 23.20 -0.27 -4.82
C ARG A 167 22.64 -1.33 -3.90
N LEU A 168 22.59 -1.05 -2.59
CA LEU A 168 21.98 -1.93 -1.61
C LEU A 168 20.52 -2.18 -1.95
N GLU A 169 19.73 -1.15 -2.26
CA GLU A 169 18.32 -1.32 -2.62
C GLU A 169 18.14 -2.27 -3.81
N LYS A 170 19.00 -2.17 -4.84
CA LYS A 170 18.93 -3.07 -6.00
C LYS A 170 19.29 -4.52 -5.68
N ASP A 171 20.25 -4.73 -4.77
CA ASP A 171 20.77 -6.05 -4.45
C ASP A 171 19.96 -6.74 -3.34
N SER A 172 19.32 -5.98 -2.43
CA SER A 172 18.66 -6.49 -1.24
C SER A 172 17.15 -6.25 -1.16
N ASN A 173 16.62 -5.22 -1.82
CA ASN A 173 15.19 -4.93 -1.69
C ASN A 173 14.36 -5.80 -2.64
N SER A 174 13.15 -6.15 -2.19
CA SER A 174 12.20 -6.85 -3.03
C SER A 174 11.78 -5.96 -4.21
N LYS A 175 11.44 -6.56 -5.36
CA LYS A 175 10.80 -5.84 -6.49
C LYS A 175 9.62 -4.98 -6.04
N LEU A 176 8.96 -5.38 -4.94
CA LEU A 176 7.81 -4.71 -4.37
C LEU A 176 8.16 -3.39 -3.69
N THR A 177 9.30 -3.34 -2.98
CA THR A 177 9.81 -2.11 -2.34
C THR A 177 10.11 -1.05 -3.40
N VAL A 178 10.89 -1.43 -4.43
CA VAL A 178 11.23 -0.52 -5.54
C VAL A 178 9.97 -0.01 -6.25
N ALA A 179 9.00 -0.90 -6.51
CA ALA A 179 7.73 -0.50 -7.12
C ALA A 179 6.92 0.46 -6.23
N ALA A 180 6.92 0.25 -4.91
CA ALA A 180 6.25 1.12 -3.96
C ALA A 180 6.87 2.53 -3.95
N ASP A 181 8.19 2.64 -3.97
CA ASP A 181 8.87 3.95 -3.89
C ASP A 181 8.70 4.76 -5.17
N ILE A 182 8.74 4.11 -6.34
CA ILE A 182 8.38 4.73 -7.62
C ILE A 182 6.93 5.25 -7.56
N LEU A 183 5.99 4.44 -7.05
CA LEU A 183 4.58 4.85 -6.96
C LEU A 183 4.38 6.01 -5.98
N LYS A 184 5.04 6.01 -4.81
CA LYS A 184 4.99 7.14 -3.86
C LYS A 184 5.46 8.43 -4.49
N GLN A 185 6.58 8.41 -5.21
CA GLN A 185 7.11 9.58 -5.90
C GLN A 185 6.12 10.08 -6.95
N GLU A 186 5.57 9.18 -7.77
CA GLU A 186 4.60 9.53 -8.80
C GLU A 186 3.35 10.20 -8.19
N LEU A 187 2.81 9.64 -7.10
CA LEU A 187 1.65 10.19 -6.41
C LEU A 187 1.92 11.59 -5.83
N ALA A 188 3.05 11.78 -5.15
CA ALA A 188 3.41 13.08 -4.58
C ALA A 188 3.56 14.15 -5.67
N ILE A 189 4.20 13.81 -6.79
CA ILE A 189 4.34 14.71 -7.95
C ILE A 189 2.97 15.01 -8.56
N ASN A 190 2.14 13.99 -8.76
CA ASN A 190 0.81 14.16 -9.36
C ASN A 190 -0.12 15.00 -8.46
N ASN A 191 -0.13 14.75 -7.16
CA ASN A 191 -0.85 15.57 -6.19
C ASN A 191 -0.34 17.01 -6.19
N ARG A 192 0.99 17.21 -6.22
CA ARG A 192 1.60 18.53 -6.36
C ARG A 192 1.18 19.24 -7.64
N ASP A 193 0.86 18.51 -8.70
CA ASP A 193 0.49 19.07 -9.99
C ASP A 193 -1.03 19.10 -10.29
N ASP A 194 -1.89 18.72 -9.33
CA ASP A 194 -3.34 18.51 -9.53
C ASP A 194 -3.64 17.53 -10.67
N ARG A 195 -2.75 16.57 -10.91
CA ARG A 195 -2.93 15.57 -11.95
C ARG A 195 -3.78 14.43 -11.43
N TYR A 196 -4.94 14.28 -12.05
CA TYR A 196 -5.81 13.14 -11.87
C TYR A 196 -5.31 11.98 -12.75
N SER A 197 -5.07 10.82 -12.15
CA SER A 197 -4.80 9.58 -12.89
C SER A 197 -5.71 8.48 -12.39
N LEU A 198 -6.39 7.80 -13.32
CA LEU A 198 -7.20 6.63 -13.00
C LEU A 198 -6.36 5.36 -12.84
N GLN A 199 -5.13 5.36 -13.36
CA GLN A 199 -4.20 4.25 -13.27
C GLN A 199 -2.80 4.73 -13.66
N SER A 200 -1.81 4.50 -12.80
CA SER A 200 -0.40 4.78 -13.12
C SER A 200 0.32 3.53 -13.61
N GLU A 201 1.42 3.71 -14.34
CA GLU A 201 2.27 2.58 -14.72
C GLU A 201 2.97 1.97 -13.50
N ALA A 202 3.39 2.81 -12.55
CA ALA A 202 3.95 2.37 -11.28
C ALA A 202 2.99 1.49 -10.46
N GLU A 203 1.70 1.84 -10.44
CA GLU A 203 0.66 1.05 -9.80
C GLU A 203 0.44 -0.31 -10.48
N LYS A 204 0.44 -0.36 -11.83
CA LYS A 204 0.36 -1.64 -12.56
C LYS A 204 1.56 -2.54 -12.25
N ILE A 205 2.77 -1.97 -12.21
CA ILE A 205 3.99 -2.71 -11.87
C ILE A 205 3.87 -3.27 -10.46
N MET A 206 3.49 -2.44 -9.49
CA MET A 206 3.32 -2.86 -8.10
C MET A 206 2.29 -3.98 -7.95
N MET A 207 1.14 -3.86 -8.62
CA MET A 207 0.12 -4.90 -8.63
C MET A 207 0.56 -6.18 -9.36
N GLY A 208 1.36 -6.07 -10.42
CA GLY A 208 1.98 -7.21 -11.09
C GLY A 208 2.89 -7.99 -10.15
N VAL A 209 3.76 -7.29 -9.41
CA VAL A 209 4.65 -7.90 -8.41
C VAL A 209 3.85 -8.56 -7.27
N LEU A 210 2.77 -7.91 -6.79
CA LEU A 210 1.89 -8.50 -5.78
C LEU A 210 1.22 -9.78 -6.29
N LYS A 211 0.81 -9.81 -7.57
CA LYS A 211 0.18 -10.98 -8.19
C LYS A 211 1.13 -12.17 -8.32
N GLU A 212 2.41 -11.93 -8.59
CA GLU A 212 3.44 -12.98 -8.70
C GLU A 212 3.77 -13.66 -7.37
N ARG A 213 3.51 -13.01 -6.23
CA ARG A 213 3.95 -13.47 -4.89
C ARG A 213 3.24 -14.73 -4.39
N GLU A 214 2.09 -15.09 -4.95
CA GLU A 214 1.20 -16.14 -4.42
C GLU A 214 1.66 -17.59 -4.74
N GLY A 215 2.93 -17.77 -5.13
CA GLY A 215 3.55 -19.09 -5.31
C GLY A 215 3.92 -19.79 -4.00
N ASP A 216 4.16 -19.05 -2.92
CA ASP A 216 4.60 -19.60 -1.64
C ASP A 216 4.00 -18.85 -0.46
N LYS A 217 3.60 -19.61 0.56
CA LYS A 217 3.16 -19.20 1.90
C LYS A 217 3.89 -17.95 2.44
N LEU A 218 3.44 -16.74 2.13
CA LEU A 218 3.98 -15.53 2.74
C LEU A 218 2.86 -14.52 2.89
N ILE A 219 2.01 -14.77 3.89
CA ILE A 219 1.56 -13.65 4.69
C ILE A 219 2.90 -13.06 5.25
N PRO A 220 3.32 -11.82 4.89
CA PRO A 220 4.57 -11.19 5.34
C PRO A 220 4.99 -11.54 6.78
N GLU A 221 6.27 -11.73 7.11
CA GLU A 221 6.68 -12.02 8.50
C GLU A 221 6.35 -10.88 9.49
N LYS A 222 6.01 -9.69 8.99
CA LYS A 222 5.63 -8.51 9.77
C LYS A 222 4.48 -7.76 9.09
N TYR A 223 3.27 -7.84 9.66
CA TYR A 223 2.14 -7.00 9.24
C TYR A 223 2.17 -5.67 9.96
N LEU A 224 1.65 -4.62 9.31
CA LEU A 224 1.26 -3.41 10.01
C LEU A 224 0.08 -3.73 10.94
N HIS A 225 -0.83 -4.59 10.49
CA HIS A 225 -2.00 -5.00 11.24
C HIS A 225 -2.60 -6.31 10.70
N GLN A 226 -3.14 -7.11 11.61
CA GLN A 226 -3.93 -8.28 11.28
C GLN A 226 -5.12 -8.33 12.22
N THR A 227 -6.30 -8.47 11.65
CA THR A 227 -7.55 -8.60 12.41
C THR A 227 -7.82 -10.06 12.76
N ASP A 228 -8.56 -10.27 13.85
CA ASP A 228 -9.13 -11.58 14.16
C ASP A 228 -10.14 -12.00 13.09
N THR A 229 -10.26 -13.30 12.83
CA THR A 229 -11.29 -13.81 11.94
C THR A 229 -12.68 -13.57 12.53
N LYS A 230 -13.52 -12.84 11.80
CA LYS A 230 -14.90 -12.54 12.19
C LYS A 230 -15.89 -13.16 11.23
N LYS A 231 -17.09 -13.41 11.74
CA LYS A 231 -18.24 -13.78 10.94
C LYS A 231 -18.71 -12.57 10.12
N LEU A 232 -18.91 -12.75 8.81
CA LEU A 232 -19.38 -11.70 7.92
C LEU A 232 -20.91 -11.63 7.91
N MET A 233 -21.43 -10.41 7.86
CA MET A 233 -22.87 -10.14 7.75
C MET A 233 -23.13 -9.55 6.37
N LEU A 234 -23.91 -10.28 5.55
CA LEU A 234 -24.23 -9.89 4.19
C LEU A 234 -25.74 -9.91 3.95
N ASN A 235 -26.21 -9.07 3.03
CA ASN A 235 -27.59 -9.02 2.57
C ASN A 235 -27.69 -9.54 1.13
N GLU A 236 -28.84 -10.08 0.71
CA GLU A 236 -29.05 -10.59 -0.65
C GLU A 236 -28.66 -9.58 -1.74
N LYS A 237 -29.00 -8.30 -1.54
CA LYS A 237 -28.66 -7.21 -2.45
C LYS A 237 -27.16 -6.99 -2.69
N GLU A 238 -26.29 -7.45 -1.79
CA GLU A 238 -24.84 -7.32 -1.95
C GLU A 238 -24.31 -8.31 -3.00
N PHE A 239 -25.07 -9.37 -3.30
CA PHE A 239 -24.77 -10.32 -4.35
C PHE A 239 -25.36 -9.95 -5.72
N ASN A 240 -25.91 -8.74 -5.88
CA ASN A 240 -26.49 -8.32 -7.17
C ASN A 240 -25.51 -8.39 -8.35
N SER A 241 -24.21 -8.22 -8.08
CA SER A 241 -23.16 -8.30 -9.10
C SER A 241 -22.60 -9.71 -9.28
N LEU A 242 -23.10 -10.74 -8.59
CA LEU A 242 -22.45 -12.06 -8.49
C LEU A 242 -22.12 -12.70 -9.85
N ILE A 243 -23.04 -12.61 -10.81
CA ILE A 243 -22.82 -13.11 -12.18
C ILE A 243 -21.77 -12.27 -12.90
N GLY A 244 -21.89 -10.94 -12.87
CA GLY A 244 -20.95 -10.04 -13.54
C GLY A 244 -19.54 -10.08 -12.93
N ASP A 245 -19.44 -10.27 -11.61
CA ASP A 245 -18.19 -10.49 -10.91
C ASP A 245 -17.55 -11.77 -11.40
N THR A 246 -18.27 -12.89 -11.40
CA THR A 246 -17.76 -14.18 -11.87
C THR A 246 -17.34 -14.13 -13.34
N PHE A 247 -18.15 -13.49 -14.20
CA PHE A 247 -17.81 -13.29 -15.61
C PHE A 247 -16.47 -12.57 -15.76
N ARG A 248 -16.33 -11.42 -15.08
CA ARG A 248 -15.08 -10.65 -15.08
C ARG A 248 -13.88 -11.49 -14.63
N GLN A 249 -14.01 -12.28 -13.56
CA GLN A 249 -12.88 -13.07 -13.04
C GLN A 249 -12.49 -14.26 -13.92
N VAL A 250 -13.46 -14.94 -14.53
CA VAL A 250 -13.22 -16.09 -15.41
C VAL A 250 -12.69 -15.64 -16.77
N SER A 251 -13.34 -14.63 -17.38
CA SER A 251 -13.12 -14.20 -18.76
C SER A 251 -11.93 -13.25 -18.94
N GLU A 252 -11.71 -12.29 -18.03
CA GLU A 252 -10.63 -11.31 -18.21
C GLU A 252 -9.23 -11.87 -17.89
N GLY A 253 -9.16 -13.07 -17.30
CA GLY A 253 -7.90 -13.76 -16.98
C GLY A 253 -7.03 -13.05 -15.93
N SER A 254 -7.51 -11.94 -15.36
CA SER A 254 -6.78 -11.08 -14.42
C SER A 254 -6.68 -11.68 -13.01
N SER A 255 -7.42 -12.76 -12.77
CA SER A 255 -7.56 -13.47 -11.50
C SER A 255 -7.08 -14.91 -11.60
N ARG A 256 -6.58 -15.41 -10.47
CA ARG A 256 -6.12 -16.79 -10.37
C ARG A 256 -7.22 -17.62 -9.73
N ILE A 257 -7.75 -18.56 -10.50
CA ILE A 257 -8.81 -19.46 -10.08
C ILE A 257 -8.23 -20.87 -9.97
N LEU A 258 -8.40 -21.45 -8.79
CA LEU A 258 -8.06 -22.82 -8.46
C LEU A 258 -9.36 -23.57 -8.15
N CYS A 259 -9.40 -24.84 -8.56
CA CYS A 259 -10.41 -25.79 -8.16
C CYS A 259 -9.71 -26.91 -7.38
N CYS A 260 -10.07 -27.10 -6.12
CA CYS A 260 -9.50 -28.10 -5.22
C CYS A 260 -7.96 -27.98 -5.08
N GLY A 261 -7.43 -26.75 -5.09
CA GLY A 261 -6.01 -26.44 -5.03
C GLY A 261 -5.24 -26.61 -6.35
N VAL A 262 -5.92 -26.89 -7.46
CA VAL A 262 -5.32 -26.99 -8.81
C VAL A 262 -5.76 -25.81 -9.65
N LYS A 263 -4.80 -25.08 -10.24
CA LYS A 263 -5.11 -23.98 -11.17
C LYS A 263 -5.94 -24.52 -12.34
N ILE A 264 -7.07 -23.89 -12.63
CA ILE A 264 -7.89 -24.30 -13.78
C ILE A 264 -7.11 -24.06 -15.09
N ASN A 265 -7.10 -25.07 -15.97
CA ASN A 265 -6.48 -24.97 -17.29
C ASN A 265 -7.42 -24.31 -18.31
N ASP A 266 -6.93 -24.11 -19.54
CA ASP A 266 -7.68 -23.41 -20.58
C ASP A 266 -8.95 -24.17 -20.98
N THR A 267 -8.98 -25.51 -20.91
CA THR A 267 -10.19 -26.30 -21.16
C THR A 267 -11.29 -25.96 -20.15
N ILE A 268 -10.98 -25.99 -18.86
CA ILE A 268 -11.94 -25.65 -17.80
C ILE A 268 -12.37 -24.18 -17.93
N ARG A 269 -11.40 -23.27 -18.15
CA ARG A 269 -11.66 -21.84 -18.31
C ARG A 269 -12.64 -21.57 -19.45
N ASN A 270 -12.39 -22.12 -20.64
CA ASN A 270 -13.23 -21.87 -21.83
C ASN A 270 -14.66 -22.40 -21.65
N LEU A 271 -14.81 -23.55 -20.98
CA LEU A 271 -16.12 -24.11 -20.63
C LEU A 271 -16.86 -23.22 -19.62
N LEU A 272 -16.16 -22.77 -18.57
CA LEU A 272 -16.73 -21.83 -17.59
C LEU A 272 -17.11 -20.50 -18.25
N GLU A 273 -16.24 -19.92 -19.05
CA GLU A 273 -16.47 -18.65 -19.76
C GLU A 273 -17.74 -18.72 -20.61
N SER A 274 -17.91 -19.81 -21.38
CA SER A 274 -19.10 -20.02 -22.21
C SER A 274 -20.39 -20.08 -21.37
N LYS A 275 -20.36 -20.81 -20.26
CA LYS A 275 -21.53 -20.95 -19.36
C LYS A 275 -21.83 -19.68 -18.58
N VAL A 276 -20.81 -18.96 -18.12
CA VAL A 276 -20.99 -17.70 -17.39
C VAL A 276 -21.51 -16.61 -18.34
N ALA A 277 -21.03 -16.57 -19.58
CA ALA A 277 -21.53 -15.66 -20.61
C ALA A 277 -23.03 -15.89 -20.91
N GLU A 278 -23.49 -17.15 -20.90
CA GLU A 278 -24.91 -17.46 -21.04
C GLU A 278 -25.74 -16.83 -19.91
N LEU A 279 -25.25 -16.90 -18.66
CA LEU A 279 -25.94 -16.30 -17.51
C LEU A 279 -25.88 -14.77 -17.49
N GLU A 280 -24.85 -14.14 -18.05
CA GLU A 280 -24.75 -12.67 -18.13
C GLU A 280 -25.91 -12.06 -18.95
N THR A 281 -26.47 -12.83 -19.89
CA THR A 281 -27.64 -12.41 -20.67
C THR A 281 -28.93 -12.29 -19.84
N VAL A 282 -28.97 -12.91 -18.65
CA VAL A 282 -30.12 -12.90 -17.74
C VAL A 282 -30.15 -11.58 -16.97
N LYS A 283 -30.83 -10.57 -17.51
CA LYS A 283 -30.96 -9.24 -16.89
C LYS A 283 -31.94 -9.24 -15.71
N GLY A 284 -31.57 -8.60 -14.59
CA GLY A 284 -32.47 -8.28 -13.47
C GLY A 284 -31.89 -8.60 -12.10
N PHE A 285 -32.58 -8.14 -11.04
CA PHE A 285 -32.24 -8.51 -9.66
C PHE A 285 -32.55 -9.99 -9.45
N GLN A 286 -31.57 -10.75 -8.97
CA GLN A 286 -31.70 -12.17 -8.65
C GLN A 286 -31.67 -12.34 -7.13
N THR A 287 -32.55 -13.19 -6.61
CA THR A 287 -32.55 -13.55 -5.19
C THR A 287 -31.57 -14.71 -4.96
N TYR A 288 -31.20 -14.97 -3.71
CA TYR A 288 -30.35 -16.14 -3.38
C TYR A 288 -30.92 -17.46 -3.96
N ASN A 289 -32.23 -17.69 -3.79
CA ASN A 289 -32.87 -18.91 -4.29
C ASN A 289 -32.85 -18.98 -5.83
N SER A 290 -32.93 -17.84 -6.53
CA SER A 290 -32.79 -17.85 -7.99
C SER A 290 -31.36 -18.13 -8.43
N TYR A 291 -30.33 -17.74 -7.66
CA TYR A 291 -28.94 -18.12 -7.95
C TYR A 291 -28.71 -19.63 -7.85
N GLU A 292 -29.21 -20.30 -6.80
CA GLU A 292 -29.06 -21.76 -6.67
C GLU A 292 -29.76 -22.52 -7.82
N GLU A 293 -30.89 -22.02 -8.33
CA GLU A 293 -31.53 -22.56 -9.53
C GLU A 293 -30.70 -22.31 -10.80
N LEU A 294 -30.07 -21.14 -10.92
CA LEU A 294 -29.20 -20.82 -12.06
C LEU A 294 -27.95 -21.69 -12.06
N PHE A 295 -27.32 -21.93 -10.91
CA PHE A 295 -26.13 -22.79 -10.81
C PHE A 295 -26.41 -24.21 -11.26
N ASN A 296 -27.60 -24.75 -10.96
CA ASN A 296 -28.02 -26.06 -11.46
C ASN A 296 -28.10 -26.14 -13.00
N LYS A 297 -28.34 -25.03 -13.70
CA LYS A 297 -28.41 -25.00 -15.17
C LYS A 297 -27.05 -25.02 -15.84
N ILE A 298 -26.01 -24.58 -15.13
CA ILE A 298 -24.66 -24.41 -15.67
C ILE A 298 -23.63 -25.38 -15.05
N ILE A 299 -24.09 -26.45 -14.42
CA ILE A 299 -23.19 -27.56 -14.07
C ILE A 299 -22.59 -28.18 -15.34
N PHE A 300 -21.44 -28.82 -15.19
CA PHE A 300 -20.79 -29.51 -16.30
C PHE A 300 -21.53 -30.82 -16.58
N THR A 301 -21.86 -31.04 -17.85
CA THR A 301 -22.43 -32.28 -18.36
C THR A 301 -21.38 -33.40 -18.33
N ASN A 302 -21.82 -34.65 -18.52
CA ASN A 302 -20.91 -35.79 -18.56
C ASN A 302 -19.84 -35.66 -19.66
N ASP A 303 -20.22 -35.15 -20.84
CA ASP A 303 -19.29 -34.97 -21.96
C ASP A 303 -18.26 -33.87 -21.65
N GLU A 304 -18.70 -32.74 -21.07
CA GLU A 304 -17.79 -31.68 -20.61
C GLU A 304 -16.87 -32.17 -19.49
N CYS A 305 -17.37 -32.97 -18.55
CA CYS A 305 -16.57 -33.59 -17.50
C CYS A 305 -15.53 -34.57 -18.08
N GLN A 306 -15.86 -35.28 -19.16
CA GLN A 306 -14.89 -36.14 -19.83
C GLN A 306 -13.78 -35.33 -20.49
N LEU A 307 -14.12 -34.21 -21.16
CA LEU A 307 -13.13 -33.28 -21.72
C LEU A 307 -12.20 -32.72 -20.65
N VAL A 308 -12.74 -32.31 -19.51
CA VAL A 308 -11.94 -31.83 -18.36
C VAL A 308 -11.04 -32.92 -17.81
N ARG A 309 -11.54 -34.16 -17.69
CA ARG A 309 -10.74 -35.30 -17.24
C ARG A 309 -9.55 -35.56 -18.17
N ASP A 310 -9.80 -35.54 -19.48
CA ASP A 310 -8.76 -35.79 -20.47
C ASP A 310 -7.69 -34.68 -20.44
N SER A 311 -8.09 -33.40 -20.38
CA SER A 311 -7.14 -32.29 -20.31
C SER A 311 -6.31 -32.28 -19.01
N LEU A 312 -6.92 -32.60 -17.86
CA LEU A 312 -6.19 -32.66 -16.59
C LEU A 312 -5.24 -33.86 -16.51
N ASN A 313 -5.54 -34.96 -17.21
CA ASN A 313 -4.61 -36.09 -17.35
C ASN A 313 -3.38 -35.69 -18.19
N GLU A 314 -3.57 -34.91 -19.26
CA GLU A 314 -2.47 -34.34 -20.05
C GLU A 314 -1.57 -33.42 -19.19
N ASP A 315 -2.18 -32.65 -18.28
CA ASP A 315 -1.49 -31.82 -17.29
C ASP A 315 -0.87 -32.62 -16.12
N SER A 316 -0.93 -33.96 -16.15
CA SER A 316 -0.40 -34.86 -15.12
C SER A 316 -0.99 -34.64 -13.71
N VAL A 317 -2.24 -34.18 -13.62
CA VAL A 317 -2.95 -34.05 -12.35
C VAL A 317 -3.34 -35.45 -11.84
N SER A 318 -3.19 -35.70 -10.54
CA SER A 318 -3.54 -36.99 -9.94
C SER A 318 -5.03 -37.32 -10.12
N SER A 319 -5.36 -38.60 -10.32
CA SER A 319 -6.74 -39.07 -10.49
C SER A 319 -7.68 -38.69 -9.34
N GLU A 320 -7.17 -38.68 -8.10
CA GLU A 320 -7.91 -38.22 -6.90
C GLU A 320 -8.36 -36.76 -7.08
N LYS A 321 -7.40 -35.86 -7.38
CA LYS A 321 -7.70 -34.44 -7.64
C LYS A 321 -8.61 -34.22 -8.84
N ILE A 322 -8.47 -35.01 -9.90
CA ILE A 322 -9.39 -34.95 -11.03
C ILE A 322 -10.81 -35.28 -10.57
N GLY A 323 -11.00 -36.31 -9.73
CA GLY A 323 -12.28 -36.64 -9.13
C GLY A 323 -12.90 -35.47 -8.37
N ASP A 324 -12.12 -34.82 -7.50
CA ASP A 324 -12.56 -33.65 -6.71
C ASP A 324 -12.96 -32.46 -7.60
N ILE A 325 -12.18 -32.18 -8.65
CA ILE A 325 -12.44 -31.09 -9.60
C ILE A 325 -13.72 -31.36 -10.37
N ILE A 326 -13.89 -32.58 -10.89
CA ILE A 326 -15.11 -32.98 -11.59
C ILE A 326 -16.33 -32.88 -10.67
N SER A 327 -16.23 -33.32 -9.41
CA SER A 327 -17.32 -33.18 -8.43
C SER A 327 -17.70 -31.71 -8.22
N SER A 328 -16.71 -30.84 -8.12
CA SER A 328 -16.91 -29.40 -7.92
C SER A 328 -17.55 -28.72 -9.14
N LEU A 329 -17.23 -29.15 -10.36
CA LEU A 329 -17.77 -28.57 -11.61
C LEU A 329 -19.14 -29.15 -12.01
N SER A 330 -19.46 -30.36 -11.56
CA SER A 330 -20.70 -31.07 -11.90
C SER A 330 -21.82 -30.94 -10.86
N THR A 331 -21.59 -30.18 -9.79
CA THR A 331 -22.57 -29.96 -8.73
C THR A 331 -22.90 -28.48 -8.57
N SER A 332 -24.17 -28.19 -8.27
CA SER A 332 -24.60 -26.81 -7.99
C SER A 332 -23.89 -26.22 -6.76
N SER A 333 -23.53 -27.06 -5.79
CA SER A 333 -22.77 -26.61 -4.62
C SER A 333 -21.39 -26.06 -4.99
N GLY A 334 -20.65 -26.77 -5.84
CA GLY A 334 -19.32 -26.36 -6.29
C GLY A 334 -19.35 -25.18 -7.25
N ILE A 335 -20.27 -25.17 -8.21
CA ILE A 335 -20.52 -23.98 -9.05
C ILE A 335 -20.89 -22.77 -8.19
N GLY A 336 -21.77 -22.94 -7.21
CA GLY A 336 -22.11 -21.85 -6.27
C GLY A 336 -20.90 -21.36 -5.49
N ASN A 337 -20.00 -22.25 -5.04
CA ASN A 337 -18.76 -21.85 -4.36
C ASN A 337 -17.85 -21.02 -5.28
N LEU A 338 -17.73 -21.36 -6.56
CA LEU A 338 -17.01 -20.53 -7.53
C LEU A 338 -17.61 -19.12 -7.61
N TYR A 339 -18.93 -19.02 -7.79
CA TYR A 339 -19.60 -17.72 -7.92
C TYR A 339 -19.43 -16.86 -6.67
N TYR A 340 -19.70 -17.42 -5.49
CA TYR A 340 -19.49 -16.69 -4.23
C TYR A 340 -18.03 -16.29 -4.08
N ALA A 341 -17.07 -17.18 -4.32
CA ALA A 341 -15.65 -16.85 -4.22
C ALA A 341 -15.22 -15.73 -5.18
N CYS A 342 -15.92 -15.51 -6.29
CA CYS A 342 -15.69 -14.39 -7.20
C CYS A 342 -16.33 -13.07 -6.74
N SER A 343 -17.20 -13.09 -5.72
CA SER A 343 -17.99 -11.93 -5.32
C SER A 343 -17.14 -10.81 -4.70
N GLN A 344 -17.31 -9.59 -5.19
CA GLN A 344 -16.72 -8.42 -4.56
C GLN A 344 -17.36 -8.07 -3.20
N ALA A 345 -18.53 -8.61 -2.86
CA ALA A 345 -19.26 -8.26 -1.64
C ALA A 345 -18.45 -8.49 -0.35
N PHE A 346 -17.56 -9.48 -0.36
CA PHE A 346 -16.82 -9.89 0.83
C PHE A 346 -15.81 -8.86 1.32
N HIS A 347 -15.13 -8.12 0.44
CA HIS A 347 -14.19 -7.10 0.92
C HIS A 347 -14.93 -5.96 1.63
N GLY A 348 -16.07 -5.52 1.09
CA GLY A 348 -16.92 -4.53 1.75
C GLY A 348 -17.46 -5.04 3.09
N ALA A 349 -17.92 -6.30 3.14
CA ALA A 349 -18.36 -6.90 4.41
C ALA A 349 -17.24 -6.97 5.46
N ASN A 350 -16.01 -7.27 5.04
CA ASN A 350 -14.84 -7.23 5.91
C ASN A 350 -14.58 -5.81 6.45
N ASP A 351 -14.64 -4.78 5.60
CA ASP A 351 -14.51 -3.40 6.05
C ASP A 351 -15.54 -3.09 7.16
N TYR A 352 -16.81 -3.46 6.99
CA TYR A 352 -17.86 -3.17 7.98
C TYR A 352 -17.69 -3.89 9.33
N VAL A 353 -17.17 -5.12 9.36
CA VAL A 353 -16.98 -5.86 10.62
C VAL A 353 -15.68 -5.47 11.35
N HIS A 354 -14.78 -4.76 10.67
CA HIS A 354 -13.51 -4.25 11.19
C HIS A 354 -13.48 -2.73 11.11
N SER A 355 -14.11 -2.07 12.11
CA SER A 355 -14.25 -0.60 12.17
C SER A 355 -12.95 0.19 11.97
N GLU A 356 -11.84 -0.36 12.44
CA GLU A 356 -10.48 0.14 12.28
C GLU A 356 -10.05 0.17 10.81
N VAL A 357 -10.36 -0.89 10.05
CA VAL A 357 -10.12 -0.98 8.60
C VAL A 357 -11.04 -0.01 7.86
N LEU A 358 -12.33 0.04 8.21
CA LEU A 358 -13.28 0.97 7.59
C LEU A 358 -12.82 2.43 7.72
N THR A 359 -12.38 2.82 8.92
CA THR A 359 -11.87 4.18 9.18
C THR A 359 -10.70 4.51 8.26
N LEU A 360 -9.76 3.57 8.06
CA LEU A 360 -8.65 3.78 7.13
C LEU A 360 -9.12 3.93 5.68
N VAL A 361 -10.07 3.10 5.24
CA VAL A 361 -10.61 3.15 3.88
C VAL A 361 -11.34 4.47 3.62
N GLU A 362 -12.15 4.94 4.56
CA GLU A 362 -12.88 6.21 4.45
C GLU A 362 -11.93 7.42 4.38
N ASN A 363 -10.83 7.40 5.15
CA ASN A 363 -9.83 8.47 5.13
C ASN A 363 -9.23 8.66 3.73
N VAL A 364 -8.90 7.58 3.02
CA VAL A 364 -8.38 7.67 1.64
C VAL A 364 -9.39 8.34 0.70
N GLY A 365 -10.66 7.98 0.80
CA GLY A 365 -11.73 8.61 0.03
C GLY A 365 -11.84 10.11 0.31
N GLY A 366 -11.68 10.52 1.58
CA GLY A 366 -11.63 11.91 1.99
C GLY A 366 -10.46 12.69 1.39
N LEU A 367 -9.29 12.05 1.23
CA LEU A 367 -8.10 12.69 0.67
C LEU A 367 -8.24 13.10 -0.79
N VAL A 368 -9.00 12.35 -1.60
CA VAL A 368 -9.10 12.55 -3.06
C VAL A 368 -9.50 13.98 -3.43
N SER A 369 -10.27 14.66 -2.59
CA SER A 369 -10.69 16.06 -2.82
C SER A 369 -9.52 17.04 -2.85
N ASN A 370 -8.51 16.81 -2.02
CA ASN A 370 -7.31 17.65 -1.93
C ASN A 370 -6.11 17.05 -2.69
N TYR A 371 -6.12 15.74 -2.89
CA TYR A 371 -5.03 14.93 -3.44
C TYR A 371 -5.57 13.98 -4.51
N PRO A 372 -5.87 14.50 -5.72
CA PRO A 372 -6.60 13.76 -6.74
C PRO A 372 -5.85 12.52 -7.26
N ALA A 373 -4.53 12.42 -7.10
CA ALA A 373 -3.77 11.25 -7.52
C ALA A 373 -4.10 10.00 -6.71
N PHE A 374 -4.62 10.14 -5.48
CA PHE A 374 -5.02 9.00 -4.65
C PHE A 374 -6.30 8.30 -5.13
N VAL A 375 -7.01 8.86 -6.13
CA VAL A 375 -8.17 8.18 -6.73
C VAL A 375 -7.82 6.80 -7.27
N ALA A 376 -6.60 6.62 -7.79
CA ALA A 376 -6.11 5.35 -8.30
C ALA A 376 -6.05 4.27 -7.19
N LEU A 377 -5.68 4.70 -5.98
CA LEU A 377 -5.55 3.89 -4.78
C LEU A 377 -6.86 3.71 -3.99
N ASN A 378 -8.00 4.06 -4.58
CA ASN A 378 -9.32 3.84 -3.97
C ASN A 378 -9.93 2.48 -4.38
N GLY A 379 -9.09 1.46 -4.53
CA GLY A 379 -9.49 0.07 -4.79
C GLY A 379 -9.76 -0.31 -6.25
N ARG A 380 -9.31 0.52 -7.20
CA ARG A 380 -9.50 0.26 -8.64
C ARG A 380 -8.62 -0.85 -9.16
N ASN A 381 -7.34 -0.89 -8.74
CA ASN A 381 -6.46 -1.99 -9.06
C ASN A 381 -6.44 -2.98 -7.89
N ASN A 382 -6.83 -4.21 -8.21
CA ASN A 382 -6.95 -5.29 -7.26
C ASN A 382 -6.54 -6.62 -7.91
N ALA A 383 -6.33 -7.62 -7.06
CA ALA A 383 -6.07 -8.98 -7.50
C ALA A 383 -6.95 -9.92 -6.69
N LEU A 384 -7.69 -10.77 -7.39
CA LEU A 384 -8.51 -11.79 -6.76
C LEU A 384 -7.89 -13.17 -6.98
N PHE A 385 -7.81 -13.90 -5.88
CA PHE A 385 -7.35 -15.27 -5.82
C PHE A 385 -8.44 -16.11 -5.21
N VAL A 386 -8.83 -17.16 -5.92
CA VAL A 386 -9.95 -18.01 -5.57
C VAL A 386 -9.48 -19.45 -5.59
N ASP A 387 -9.77 -20.17 -4.51
CA ASP A 387 -9.75 -21.63 -4.51
C ASP A 387 -11.12 -22.12 -4.07
N PHE A 388 -11.78 -22.89 -4.92
CA PHE A 388 -13.11 -23.42 -4.64
C PHE A 388 -13.14 -24.95 -4.75
N SER A 389 -14.13 -25.53 -4.11
CA SER A 389 -14.45 -26.95 -4.16
C SER A 389 -15.96 -27.12 -4.05
N GLU A 390 -16.46 -28.36 -4.12
CA GLU A 390 -17.85 -28.66 -3.86
C GLU A 390 -18.33 -28.16 -2.48
N HIS A 391 -17.46 -28.18 -1.47
CA HIS A 391 -17.83 -27.97 -0.07
C HIS A 391 -17.47 -26.60 0.49
N LYS A 392 -16.40 -25.98 0.00
CA LYS A 392 -15.90 -24.70 0.52
C LYS A 392 -15.23 -23.88 -0.56
N PHE A 393 -15.03 -22.60 -0.27
CA PHE A 393 -14.09 -21.77 -1.00
C PHE A 393 -13.22 -20.96 -0.04
N LYS A 394 -12.12 -20.47 -0.59
CA LYS A 394 -11.29 -19.41 -0.05
C LYS A 394 -11.14 -18.32 -1.10
N GLN A 395 -11.39 -17.09 -0.69
CA GLN A 395 -11.14 -15.88 -1.47
C GLN A 395 -10.02 -15.11 -0.79
N THR A 396 -9.00 -14.72 -1.54
CA THR A 396 -8.00 -13.74 -1.12
C THR A 396 -8.04 -12.57 -2.08
N TYR A 397 -8.34 -11.38 -1.58
CA TYR A 397 -8.50 -10.18 -2.38
C TYR A 397 -7.49 -9.13 -1.94
N TYR A 398 -6.60 -8.76 -2.86
CA TYR A 398 -5.55 -7.78 -2.65
C TYR A 398 -6.00 -6.44 -3.20
N ILE A 399 -5.96 -5.41 -2.36
CA ILE A 399 -6.27 -4.04 -2.74
C ILE A 399 -5.13 -3.13 -2.30
N LEU A 400 -4.49 -2.47 -3.25
CA LEU A 400 -3.48 -1.46 -2.97
C LEU A 400 -4.17 -0.15 -2.59
N ARG A 401 -3.77 0.44 -1.45
CA ARG A 401 -4.30 1.70 -0.92
C ARG A 401 -3.19 2.60 -0.39
N ALA A 402 -3.46 3.90 -0.31
CA ALA A 402 -2.68 4.80 0.54
C ALA A 402 -3.21 4.72 1.98
N VAL A 403 -2.36 4.97 2.97
CA VAL A 403 -2.78 5.12 4.37
C VAL A 403 -2.19 6.42 4.89
N GLU A 404 -3.07 7.32 5.32
CA GLU A 404 -2.68 8.62 5.87
C GLU A 404 -2.00 8.46 7.21
N ASN A 405 -0.87 9.14 7.37
CA ASN A 405 -0.28 9.41 8.67
C ASN A 405 -0.57 10.87 9.04
N ASN A 406 -1.69 11.06 9.74
CA ASN A 406 -2.15 12.37 10.20
C ASN A 406 -1.11 13.10 11.06
N GLU A 407 -0.31 12.38 11.83
CA GLU A 407 0.68 13.00 12.72
C GLU A 407 1.89 13.53 11.94
N ALA A 408 2.32 12.81 10.91
CA ALA A 408 3.45 13.21 10.07
C ALA A 408 3.06 14.16 8.92
N GLY A 409 1.78 14.20 8.53
CA GLY A 409 1.31 14.91 7.34
C GLY A 409 1.77 14.25 6.03
N ASN A 410 1.95 12.93 6.05
CA ASN A 410 2.38 12.11 4.90
C ASN A 410 1.55 10.83 4.78
N PHE A 411 1.93 9.92 3.89
CA PHE A 411 1.24 8.65 3.68
C PHE A 411 2.21 7.49 3.52
N LYS A 412 1.71 6.27 3.73
CA LYS A 412 2.35 5.05 3.24
C LYS A 412 1.49 4.37 2.20
N LEU A 413 2.11 3.56 1.35
CA LEU A 413 1.40 2.60 0.53
C LEU A 413 1.18 1.34 1.33
N ALA A 414 0.01 0.73 1.21
CA ALA A 414 -0.28 -0.52 1.87
C ALA A 414 -1.12 -1.45 0.99
N ASN A 415 -0.84 -2.73 1.11
CA ASN A 415 -1.60 -3.80 0.52
C ASN A 415 -2.58 -4.36 1.55
N PHE A 416 -3.87 -4.19 1.27
CA PHE A 416 -4.96 -4.72 2.07
C PHE A 416 -5.32 -6.09 1.52
N ILE A 417 -5.11 -7.11 2.36
CA ILE A 417 -5.31 -8.52 2.02
C ILE A 417 -6.56 -8.98 2.76
N TYR A 418 -7.66 -9.03 2.04
CA TYR A 418 -8.94 -9.54 2.54
C TYR A 418 -8.98 -11.04 2.29
N THR A 419 -9.12 -11.83 3.35
CA THR A 419 -9.35 -13.27 3.23
C THR A 419 -10.78 -13.58 3.64
N THR A 420 -11.47 -14.39 2.85
CA THR A 420 -12.81 -14.90 3.16
C THR A 420 -12.86 -16.39 2.92
N GLU A 421 -13.46 -17.12 3.85
CA GLU A 421 -13.66 -18.57 3.76
C GLU A 421 -15.13 -18.91 4.02
N THR A 422 -15.59 -19.98 3.38
CA THR A 422 -16.92 -20.55 3.66
C THR A 422 -16.82 -21.73 4.59
N ASN A 423 -17.66 -21.72 5.63
CA ASN A 423 -17.94 -22.86 6.48
C ASN A 423 -19.35 -23.39 6.17
N LEU A 424 -19.42 -24.70 5.87
CA LEU A 424 -20.70 -25.40 5.80
C LEU A 424 -21.26 -25.58 7.21
N LEU A 425 -22.56 -25.32 7.41
CA LEU A 425 -23.25 -25.81 8.60
C LEU A 425 -23.24 -27.34 8.56
N ASN A 426 -22.47 -27.97 9.47
CA ASN A 426 -22.78 -29.32 9.88
C ASN A 426 -24.11 -29.29 10.63
N ASN A 427 -25.05 -30.13 10.19
CA ASN A 427 -26.35 -30.27 10.83
C ASN A 427 -26.18 -30.51 12.33
N ASN A 428 -26.80 -29.64 13.14
CA ASN A 428 -27.03 -29.76 14.58
C ASN A 428 -25.81 -30.10 15.46
N THR A 429 -25.12 -29.06 15.94
CA THR A 429 -24.98 -28.75 17.38
C THR A 429 -24.05 -27.56 17.52
N ASP A 430 -24.63 -26.36 17.48
CA ASP A 430 -24.34 -25.32 18.47
C ASP A 430 -25.37 -24.21 18.26
N ALA A 431 -26.27 -24.09 19.23
CA ALA A 431 -27.17 -22.97 19.35
C ALA A 431 -26.34 -21.73 19.69
N GLY A 432 -25.77 -21.13 18.64
CA GLY A 432 -24.92 -19.95 18.69
C GLY A 432 -24.96 -19.25 17.34
N SER A 433 -26.05 -18.53 17.10
CA SER A 433 -26.28 -17.54 16.04
C SER A 433 -25.90 -17.96 14.60
N VAL A 434 -26.93 -18.42 13.89
CA VAL A 434 -27.00 -18.62 12.43
C VAL A 434 -26.79 -17.30 11.67
N ILE A 435 -26.31 -17.30 10.42
CA ILE A 435 -26.40 -16.11 9.55
C ILE A 435 -27.88 -15.91 9.22
N GLU A 436 -28.45 -14.76 9.59
CA GLU A 436 -29.65 -14.25 8.94
C GLU A 436 -29.22 -13.25 7.88
N ILE A 437 -29.34 -13.62 6.61
CA ILE A 437 -29.72 -12.61 5.62
C ILE A 437 -31.13 -12.19 6.03
N LYS A 438 -31.31 -10.91 6.34
CA LYS A 438 -32.54 -10.40 6.97
C LYS A 438 -33.84 -10.67 6.20
N GLU A 439 -33.77 -11.18 4.97
CA GLU A 439 -34.94 -11.40 4.11
C GLU A 439 -35.12 -12.84 3.58
N SER A 440 -34.26 -13.82 3.91
CA SER A 440 -34.60 -15.23 3.61
C SER A 440 -34.01 -16.24 4.61
N SER A 441 -34.89 -17.09 5.14
CA SER A 441 -34.58 -18.17 6.08
C SER A 441 -33.93 -19.41 5.42
N SER A 442 -33.27 -19.29 4.26
CA SER A 442 -32.83 -20.43 3.45
C SER A 442 -31.32 -20.50 3.16
N ILE A 443 -30.50 -19.58 3.65
CA ILE A 443 -29.06 -19.59 3.36
C ILE A 443 -28.33 -20.56 4.29
N LYS A 444 -27.75 -21.61 3.71
CA LYS A 444 -27.02 -22.69 4.44
C LYS A 444 -25.51 -22.44 4.56
N ARG A 445 -25.00 -21.32 4.05
CA ARG A 445 -23.56 -21.02 4.01
C ARG A 445 -23.21 -19.98 5.06
N THR A 446 -22.10 -20.19 5.76
CA THR A 446 -21.53 -19.18 6.65
C THR A 446 -20.20 -18.69 6.14
N PHE A 447 -19.98 -17.37 6.22
CA PHE A 447 -18.76 -16.74 5.75
C PHE A 447 -18.01 -16.13 6.92
N THR A 448 -16.71 -16.37 6.94
CA THR A 448 -15.80 -15.74 7.88
C THR A 448 -14.72 -15.02 7.10
N GLY A 449 -14.29 -13.87 7.59
CA GLY A 449 -13.23 -13.10 6.96
C GLY A 449 -12.30 -12.46 7.96
N ASN A 450 -11.14 -12.08 7.45
CA ASN A 450 -10.17 -11.26 8.15
C ASN A 450 -9.41 -10.39 7.14
N VAL A 451 -8.85 -9.31 7.66
CA VAL A 451 -8.03 -8.35 6.91
C VAL A 451 -6.61 -8.36 7.48
N THR A 452 -5.63 -8.41 6.58
CA THR A 452 -4.21 -8.19 6.88
C THR A 452 -3.71 -6.98 6.10
N ILE A 453 -3.01 -6.07 6.75
CA ILE A 453 -2.48 -4.84 6.13
C ILE A 453 -0.95 -4.91 6.14
N GLU A 454 -0.37 -4.94 4.95
CA GLU A 454 1.07 -4.88 4.71
C GLU A 454 1.43 -3.47 4.25
N ALA A 455 2.17 -2.70 5.05
CA ALA A 455 2.67 -1.40 4.64
C ALA A 455 4.03 -1.51 3.97
N PHE A 456 4.24 -0.71 2.94
CA PHE A 456 5.51 -0.55 2.24
C PHE A 456 6.18 0.71 2.76
N ASN A 457 7.34 0.51 3.42
CA ASN A 457 8.18 1.61 3.89
C ASN A 457 8.72 2.41 2.74
#